data_AF-A0A0E9XWP2-F1
#
_entry.id   AF-A0A0E9XWP2-F1
#
_cell.length_a   1.000
_cell.length_b   1.000
_cell.length_c   1.000
_cell.angle_alpha   90.00
_cell.angle_beta   90.00
_cell.angle_gamma   90.00
#
_symmetry.space_group_name_H-M   'P 1'
#
loop_
_entity.id
_entity.type
_entity.pdbx_description
1 polymer ?
#
loop_
_entity_poly.entity_id
_entity_poly.type
_entity_poly.pdbx_seq_one_letter_code
_entity_poly.pdbx_strand_id
1 'polypeptide(L)'
;MFKKAIKAADDSNEYQEKAYLKYANFLLYQERSVPMAVVYYKKGLQLQKDTTQWNVCARRLEKIANDKISRNPIDGEAFGILGYVNQMRGDTRQAIECYEMAILYDPGNEEYLTALCDLRLSLQ
;
A
#
# COMPACT_ATOMS: atom_id res chain seq x y z
N MET A 1 10.03 -8.43 -18.45
CA MET A 1 8.87 -9.27 -18.82
C MET A 1 7.59 -8.86 -18.10
N PHE A 2 7.59 -8.67 -16.77
CA PHE A 2 6.38 -8.29 -16.00
C PHE A 2 5.72 -6.96 -16.41
N LYS A 3 6.47 -5.88 -16.67
CA LYS A 3 5.89 -4.60 -17.16
C LYS A 3 5.16 -4.75 -18.50
N LYS A 4 5.62 -5.66 -19.38
CA LYS A 4 4.93 -5.99 -20.63
C LYS A 4 3.68 -6.84 -20.38
N ALA A 5 3.73 -7.77 -19.43
CA ALA A 5 2.57 -8.57 -19.03
C ALA A 5 1.46 -7.73 -18.39
N ILE A 6 1.80 -6.71 -17.58
CA ILE A 6 0.83 -5.75 -17.04
C ILE A 6 0.17 -4.94 -18.17
N LYS A 7 0.95 -4.52 -19.17
CA LYS A 7 0.44 -3.76 -20.33
C LYS A 7 -0.36 -4.63 -21.33
N ALA A 8 -0.17 -5.94 -21.29
CA ALA A 8 -0.86 -6.92 -22.13
C ALA A 8 -2.03 -7.63 -21.43
N ALA A 9 -2.23 -7.37 -20.13
CA ALA A 9 -3.42 -7.82 -19.42
C ALA A 9 -4.59 -6.92 -19.86
N ASP A 10 -5.39 -7.47 -20.77
CA ASP A 10 -6.66 -6.95 -21.26
C ASP A 10 -7.61 -6.58 -20.10
N ASP A 11 -8.61 -5.73 -20.37
CA ASP A 11 -9.49 -4.90 -19.50
C ASP A 11 -10.12 -5.52 -18.23
N SER A 12 -9.78 -6.76 -17.81
CA SER A 12 -10.24 -7.30 -16.54
C SER A 12 -9.31 -6.87 -15.38
N ASN A 13 -9.89 -6.25 -14.36
CA ASN A 13 -9.21 -5.91 -13.11
C ASN A 13 -8.54 -7.14 -12.46
N GLU A 14 -9.11 -8.34 -12.59
CA GLU A 14 -8.56 -9.57 -11.98
C GLU A 14 -7.17 -9.95 -12.53
N TYR A 15 -6.99 -9.95 -13.86
CA TYR A 15 -5.67 -10.26 -14.45
C TYR A 15 -4.61 -9.22 -14.08
N GLN A 16 -5.01 -7.95 -13.98
CA GLN A 16 -4.12 -6.86 -13.59
C GLN A 16 -3.70 -6.97 -12.12
N GLU A 17 -4.62 -7.24 -11.20
CA GLU A 17 -4.31 -7.48 -9.78
C GLU A 17 -3.34 -8.63 -9.59
N LYS A 18 -3.61 -9.75 -10.27
CA LYS A 18 -2.76 -10.94 -10.21
C LYS A 18 -1.36 -10.63 -10.77
N ALA A 19 -1.26 -9.81 -11.81
CA ALA A 19 0.02 -9.38 -12.36
C ALA A 19 0.79 -8.48 -11.38
N TYR A 20 0.13 -7.51 -10.75
CA TYR A 20 0.74 -6.64 -9.74
C TYR A 20 1.22 -7.43 -8.52
N LEU A 21 0.38 -8.32 -7.99
CA LEU A 21 0.75 -9.19 -6.86
C LEU A 21 1.97 -10.07 -7.19
N LYS A 22 1.98 -10.72 -8.36
CA LYS A 22 3.12 -11.56 -8.78
C LYS A 22 4.39 -10.73 -8.92
N TYR A 23 4.29 -9.54 -9.50
CA TYR A 23 5.46 -8.69 -9.69
C TYR A 23 5.97 -8.10 -8.37
N ALA A 24 5.09 -7.70 -7.46
CA ALA A 24 5.45 -7.24 -6.12
C ALA A 24 6.17 -8.35 -5.33
N ASN A 25 5.70 -9.60 -5.40
CA ASN A 25 6.39 -10.74 -4.80
C ASN A 25 7.78 -10.98 -5.41
N PHE A 26 7.91 -10.87 -6.74
CA PHE A 26 9.20 -10.98 -7.43
C PHE A 26 10.18 -9.90 -6.94
N LEU A 27 9.72 -8.65 -6.86
CA LEU A 27 10.51 -7.53 -6.36
C LEU A 27 10.95 -7.74 -4.91
N LEU A 28 10.06 -8.27 -4.06
CA LEU A 28 10.32 -8.51 -2.65
C LEU A 28 11.34 -9.64 -2.42
N TYR A 29 11.14 -10.79 -3.08
CA TYR A 29 11.89 -12.00 -2.75
C TYR A 29 13.11 -12.25 -3.63
N GLN A 30 13.04 -11.87 -4.91
CA GLN A 30 14.11 -12.12 -5.88
C GLN A 30 15.03 -10.90 -5.98
N GLU A 31 14.46 -9.72 -6.24
CA GLU A 31 15.23 -8.47 -6.40
C GLU A 31 15.55 -7.80 -5.05
N ARG A 32 14.91 -8.23 -3.95
CA ARG A 32 15.05 -7.67 -2.60
C ARG A 32 14.80 -6.16 -2.52
N SER A 33 13.99 -5.63 -3.44
CA SER A 33 13.59 -4.22 -3.47
C SER A 33 12.26 -4.03 -2.76
N VAL A 34 12.32 -3.80 -1.45
CA VAL A 34 11.14 -3.53 -0.61
C VAL A 34 10.37 -2.29 -1.10
N PRO A 35 11.00 -1.14 -1.41
CA PRO A 35 10.26 0.06 -1.84
C PRO A 35 9.46 -0.18 -3.12
N MET A 36 10.05 -0.87 -4.11
CA MET A 36 9.35 -1.19 -5.34
C MET A 36 8.23 -2.22 -5.11
N ALA A 37 8.44 -3.19 -4.22
CA ALA A 37 7.39 -4.14 -3.85
C ALA A 37 6.18 -3.41 -3.25
N VAL A 38 6.40 -2.46 -2.33
CA VAL A 38 5.34 -1.62 -1.73
C VAL A 38 4.53 -0.90 -2.80
N VAL A 39 5.19 -0.24 -3.77
CA VAL A 39 4.51 0.46 -4.89
C VAL A 39 3.58 -0.47 -5.65
N TYR A 40 4.02 -1.69 -5.98
CA TYR A 40 3.20 -2.63 -6.75
C TYR A 40 2.12 -3.32 -5.93
N TYR A 41 2.32 -3.54 -4.62
CA TYR A 41 1.22 -3.95 -3.75
C TYR A 41 0.15 -2.87 -3.64
N LYS A 42 0.53 -1.59 -3.48
CA LYS A 42 -0.42 -0.45 -3.48
C LYS A 42 -1.26 -0.43 -4.77
N LYS A 43 -0.63 -0.58 -5.94
CA LYS A 43 -1.34 -0.69 -7.23
C LYS A 43 -2.36 -1.84 -7.27
N GLY A 44 -2.03 -2.98 -6.65
CA GLY A 44 -2.96 -4.10 -6.53
C GLY A 44 -4.19 -3.79 -5.67
N LEU A 45 -4.11 -2.85 -4.72
CA LEU A 45 -5.25 -2.45 -3.90
C LEU A 45 -6.19 -1.45 -4.60
N GLN A 46 -5.70 -0.73 -5.61
CA GLN A 46 -6.45 0.32 -6.34
C GLN A 46 -7.48 -0.21 -7.34
N LEU A 47 -7.45 -1.50 -7.68
CA LEU A 47 -8.25 -2.08 -8.76
C LEU A 47 -9.65 -2.50 -8.29
N GLN A 48 -9.77 -3.63 -7.60
CA GLN A 48 -11.02 -4.14 -7.06
C GLN A 48 -10.84 -4.56 -5.61
N LYS A 49 -11.66 -3.99 -4.73
CA LYS A 49 -11.65 -4.31 -3.31
C LYS A 49 -12.16 -5.73 -3.07
N ASP A 50 -11.70 -6.35 -1.97
CA ASP A 50 -12.18 -7.62 -1.42
C ASP A 50 -11.99 -8.87 -2.30
N THR A 51 -11.14 -8.78 -3.34
CA THR A 51 -10.66 -9.97 -4.06
C THR A 51 -9.65 -10.77 -3.21
N THR A 52 -9.37 -12.01 -3.61
CA THR A 52 -8.32 -12.80 -2.95
C THR A 52 -6.96 -12.11 -3.06
N GLN A 53 -6.66 -11.56 -4.23
CA GLN A 53 -5.40 -10.90 -4.55
C GLN A 53 -5.26 -9.59 -3.77
N TRP A 54 -6.34 -8.81 -3.69
CA TRP A 54 -6.42 -7.61 -2.87
C TRP A 54 -6.07 -7.91 -1.41
N ASN A 55 -6.67 -8.95 -0.82
CA ASN A 55 -6.41 -9.37 0.55
C ASN A 55 -4.95 -9.80 0.77
N VAL A 56 -4.34 -10.46 -0.22
CA VAL A 56 -2.91 -10.82 -0.14
C VAL A 56 -2.02 -9.57 -0.21
N CYS A 57 -2.32 -8.62 -1.10
CA CYS A 57 -1.58 -7.36 -1.19
C CYS A 57 -1.63 -6.58 0.14
N ALA A 58 -2.81 -6.47 0.75
CA ALA A 58 -3.00 -5.79 2.03
C ALA A 58 -2.17 -6.45 3.14
N ARG A 59 -2.27 -7.78 3.28
CA ARG A 59 -1.49 -8.55 4.28
C ARG A 59 0.02 -8.43 4.07
N ARG A 60 0.49 -8.35 2.82
CA ARG A 60 1.92 -8.15 2.51
C ARG A 60 2.39 -6.76 2.93
N LEU A 61 1.60 -5.72 2.66
CA LEU A 61 1.89 -4.36 3.09
C LEU A 61 1.93 -4.24 4.62
N GLU A 62 0.94 -4.80 5.32
CA GLU A 62 0.91 -4.82 6.79
C GLU A 62 2.14 -5.53 7.37
N LYS A 63 2.53 -6.68 6.80
CA LYS A 63 3.72 -7.38 7.26
C LYS A 63 4.98 -6.51 7.08
N ILE A 64 5.14 -5.86 5.93
CA ILE A 64 6.29 -4.97 5.67
C ILE A 64 6.30 -3.82 6.67
N ALA A 65 5.16 -3.19 6.94
CA ALA A 65 5.05 -2.10 7.89
C ALA A 65 5.37 -2.55 9.33
N ASN A 66 4.80 -3.67 9.77
CA ASN A 66 5.07 -4.21 11.11
C ASN A 66 6.54 -4.61 11.28
N ASP A 67 7.15 -5.22 10.25
CA ASP A 67 8.58 -5.55 10.26
C ASP A 67 9.43 -4.27 10.39
N LYS A 68 9.06 -3.18 9.68
CA LYS A 68 9.73 -1.87 9.80
C LYS A 68 9.57 -1.27 11.20
N ILE A 69 8.34 -1.23 11.74
CA ILE A 69 8.05 -0.71 13.09
C ILE A 69 8.82 -1.50 14.17
N SER A 70 8.93 -2.82 14.02
CA SER A 70 9.67 -3.65 14.98
C SER A 70 11.17 -3.32 15.04
N ARG A 71 11.74 -2.82 13.94
CA ARG A 71 13.15 -2.42 13.84
C ARG A 71 13.35 -0.95 14.18
N ASN A 72 12.39 -0.12 13.80
CA ASN A 72 12.38 1.31 14.02
C ASN A 72 10.94 1.77 14.38
N PRO A 73 10.62 1.94 15.67
CA PRO A 73 9.28 2.34 16.11
C PRO A 73 8.81 3.71 15.62
N ILE A 74 9.71 4.52 15.05
CA ILE A 74 9.44 5.85 14.49
C ILE A 74 9.60 5.88 12.95
N ASP A 75 9.41 4.74 12.26
CA ASP A 75 9.46 4.65 10.80
C ASP A 75 8.19 5.25 10.18
N GLY A 76 8.25 6.52 9.73
CA GLY A 76 7.13 7.23 9.12
C GLY A 76 6.54 6.51 7.89
N GLU A 77 7.39 5.89 7.06
CA GLU A 77 6.94 5.10 5.90
C GLU A 77 6.09 3.90 6.31
N ALA A 78 6.44 3.23 7.41
CA ALA A 78 5.66 2.11 7.93
C ALA A 78 4.25 2.54 8.35
N PHE A 79 4.14 3.66 9.07
CA PHE A 79 2.83 4.23 9.42
C PHE A 79 2.07 4.69 8.18
N GLY A 80 2.73 5.28 7.18
CA GLY A 80 2.12 5.65 5.91
C GLY A 80 1.58 4.44 5.12
N ILE A 81 2.27 3.29 5.18
CA ILE A 81 1.80 2.02 4.59
C ILE A 81 0.54 1.53 5.33
N LEU A 82 0.53 1.54 6.68
CA LEU A 82 -0.64 1.15 7.46
C LEU A 82 -1.84 2.07 7.21
N GLY A 83 -1.60 3.38 7.13
CA GLY A 83 -2.62 4.38 6.79
C GLY A 83 -3.26 4.09 5.45
N TYR A 84 -2.45 3.79 4.43
CA TYR A 84 -2.94 3.41 3.12
C TYR A 84 -3.78 2.13 3.15
N VAL A 85 -3.33 1.08 3.84
CA VAL A 85 -4.08 -0.18 3.94
C VAL A 85 -5.45 0.04 4.61
N ASN A 86 -5.49 0.79 5.72
CA ASN A 86 -6.74 1.11 6.42
C ASN A 86 -7.66 1.99 5.57
N GLN A 87 -7.11 2.96 4.82
CA GLN A 87 -7.88 3.76 3.86
C GLN A 87 -8.55 2.86 2.81
N MET A 88 -7.81 1.92 2.21
CA MET A 88 -8.37 1.01 1.22
C MET A 88 -9.40 0.03 1.81
N ARG A 89 -9.32 -0.27 3.11
CA ARG A 89 -10.36 -1.03 3.84
C ARG A 89 -11.61 -0.21 4.14
N GLY A 90 -11.53 1.12 4.07
CA GLY A 90 -12.59 2.01 4.54
C GLY A 90 -12.56 2.25 6.05
N ASP A 91 -11.51 1.79 6.73
CA ASP A 91 -11.29 1.97 8.17
C ASP A 91 -10.78 3.40 8.45
N THR A 92 -11.62 4.39 8.14
CA THR A 92 -11.25 5.83 8.06
C THR A 92 -10.57 6.33 9.32
N ARG A 93 -11.06 5.95 10.51
CA ARG A 93 -10.46 6.35 11.78
C ARG A 93 -9.02 5.84 11.93
N GLN A 94 -8.79 4.56 11.65
CA GLN A 94 -7.47 3.94 11.76
C GLN A 94 -6.52 4.46 10.68
N ALA A 95 -7.04 4.77 9.50
CA ALA A 95 -6.29 5.41 8.44
C ALA A 95 -5.78 6.80 8.88
N ILE A 96 -6.65 7.62 9.45
CA ILE A 96 -6.30 8.95 10.00
C ILE A 96 -5.22 8.82 11.08
N GLU A 97 -5.42 7.96 12.08
CA GLU A 97 -4.46 7.75 13.16
C GLU A 97 -3.07 7.35 12.62
N CYS A 98 -3.03 6.45 11.63
CA CYS A 98 -1.78 6.04 10.99
C CYS A 98 -1.12 7.17 10.19
N TYR A 99 -1.89 7.95 9.42
CA TYR A 99 -1.34 9.08 8.66
C TYR A 99 -0.83 10.21 9.55
N GLU A 100 -1.48 10.46 10.69
CA GLU A 100 -0.98 11.42 11.69
C GLU A 100 0.37 10.97 12.26
N MET A 101 0.53 9.69 12.58
CA MET A 101 1.83 9.13 13.00
C MET A 101 2.87 9.19 11.87
N ALA A 102 2.47 8.95 10.62
CA ALA A 102 3.35 9.05 9.47
C ALA A 102 3.90 10.49 9.29
N ILE A 103 3.03 11.50 9.40
CA ILE A 103 3.40 12.92 9.34
C ILE A 103 4.29 13.32 10.52
N LEU A 104 4.01 12.81 11.72
CA LEU A 104 4.82 13.10 12.90
C LEU A 104 6.28 12.66 12.72
N TYR A 105 6.49 11.49 12.09
CA TYR A 105 7.82 10.90 11.94
C TYR A 105 8.49 11.18 10.58
N ASP A 106 7.72 11.57 9.57
CA ASP A 106 8.21 11.98 8.24
C ASP A 106 7.39 13.18 7.72
N PRO A 107 7.59 14.39 8.30
CA PRO A 107 6.79 15.57 7.98
C PRO A 107 7.04 16.12 6.57
N GLY A 108 8.10 15.67 5.89
CA GLY A 108 8.43 16.09 4.53
C GLY A 108 7.64 15.38 3.44
N ASN A 109 6.81 14.39 3.81
CA ASN A 109 6.10 13.56 2.85
C ASN A 109 4.68 14.08 2.56
N GLU A 110 4.53 14.75 1.43
CA GLU A 110 3.27 15.35 0.99
C GLU A 110 2.17 14.32 0.69
N GLU A 111 2.51 13.04 0.43
CA GLU A 111 1.52 11.97 0.21
C GLU A 111 0.65 11.78 1.45
N TYR A 112 1.23 11.85 2.65
CA TYR A 112 0.51 11.64 3.91
C TYR A 112 -0.42 12.79 4.23
N LEU A 113 0.02 14.02 3.98
CA LEU A 113 -0.79 15.22 4.15
C LEU A 113 -1.99 15.20 3.21
N THR A 114 -1.76 14.86 1.94
CA THR A 114 -2.81 14.76 0.93
C THR A 114 -3.85 13.70 1.33
N ALA A 115 -3.40 12.49 1.69
CA ALA A 115 -4.28 11.41 2.10
C ALA A 115 -5.09 11.76 3.37
N LEU A 116 -4.46 12.41 4.36
CA LEU A 116 -5.14 12.86 5.57
C LEU A 116 -6.21 13.93 5.28
N CYS A 117 -5.91 14.88 4.39
CA CYS A 117 -6.87 15.89 3.95
C CYS A 117 -8.08 15.26 3.25
N ASP A 118 -7.83 14.36 2.29
CA ASP A 118 -8.89 13.67 1.54
C ASP A 118 -9.82 12.89 2.49
N LEU A 119 -9.24 12.16 3.45
CA LEU A 119 -10.01 11.41 4.44
C LEU A 119 -10.88 12.32 5.31
N ARG A 120 -10.34 13.45 5.80
CA ARG A 120 -11.09 14.40 6.63
C ARG A 120 -12.20 15.11 5.86
N LEU A 121 -11.99 15.41 4.57
CA LEU A 121 -13.02 15.99 3.72
C LEU A 121 -14.15 15.00 3.42
N SER A 122 -13.85 13.70 3.33
CA SER A 122 -14.87 12.66 3.11
C SER A 122 -15.81 12.43 4.30
N LEU A 123 -15.51 13.01 5.46
CA LEU A 123 -16.33 12.93 6.69
C LEU A 123 -17.34 14.08 6.85
N GLN A 124 -17.34 15.05 5.92
CA GLN A 124 -18.27 16.19 5.90
C GLN A 124 -19.52 15.89 5.07
#